data_AF-A0A2N9JEN4-F1
#
_entry.id   AF-A0A2N9JEN4-F1
#
_cell.length_a   1.000
_cell.length_b   1.000
_cell.length_c   1.000
_cell.angle_alpha   90.00
_cell.angle_beta   90.00
_cell.angle_gamma   90.00
#
_symmetry.space_group_name_H-M   'P 1'
#
loop_
_entity.id
_entity.type
_entity.pdbx_description
1 polymer ?
#
loop_
_entity_poly.entity_id
_entity_poly.type
_entity_poly.pdbx_seq_one_letter_code
_entity_poly.pdbx_strand_id
1 'polypeptide(L)' 'MATLTIRQLDERTHARLRGRAAKHGRSVEAEVRAILDATVDLPEQNFLLALHAAMSEVGGVDLTLEPRTDLPRPVDLS' A
#
# COMPACT_ATOMS: atom_id res chain seq x y z
N MET A 1 -13.85 0.32 17.44
CA MET A 1 -12.55 0.61 18.05
C MET A 1 -11.73 -0.67 18.02
N ALA A 2 -10.65 -0.70 17.25
CA ALA A 2 -9.72 -1.82 17.24
C ALA A 2 -8.55 -1.49 18.17
N THR A 3 -8.14 -2.46 18.99
CA THR A 3 -6.97 -2.32 19.87
C THR A 3 -5.85 -3.17 19.33
N LEU A 4 -4.70 -2.56 19.07
CA LEU A 4 -3.47 -3.26 18.65
C LEU A 4 -2.46 -3.22 19.80
N THR A 5 -1.97 -4.39 20.21
CA THR A 5 -0.94 -4.50 21.25
C THR A 5 0.35 -5.04 20.64
N ILE A 6 1.41 -4.24 20.69
CA ILE A 6 2.75 -4.64 20.24
C ILE A 6 3.54 -5.10 21.47
N ARG A 7 3.84 -6.39 21.55
CA ARG A 7 4.64 -6.98 22.63
C ARG A 7 6.13 -6.88 22.31
N GLN A 8 6.96 -6.78 23.35
CA GLN A 8 8.42 -6.75 23.23
C GLN A 8 8.95 -5.65 22.30
N LEU A 9 8.30 -4.47 22.32
CA LEU A 9 8.81 -3.31 21.61
C LEU A 9 10.13 -2.86 22.23
N ASP A 10 11.16 -2.76 21.39
CA ASP A 10 12.47 -2.27 21.80
C ASP A 10 12.39 -0.86 22.41
N GLU A 11 13.05 -0.64 23.55
CA GLU A 11 12.94 0.61 24.32
C GLU A 11 13.47 1.81 23.52
N ARG A 12 14.51 1.61 22.72
CA ARG A 12 15.03 2.66 21.84
C ARG A 12 13.99 3.06 20.80
N THR A 13 13.22 2.10 20.29
CA THR A 13 12.11 2.36 19.37
C THR A 13 11.00 3.15 20.04
N HIS A 14 10.60 2.76 21.24
CA HIS A 14 9.60 3.47 22.04
C HIS A 14 10.02 4.92 22.36
N ALA A 15 11.28 5.14 22.74
CA ALA A 15 11.83 6.47 22.99
C ALA A 15 11.81 7.36 21.74
N ARG A 16 12.15 6.80 20.56
CA ARG A 16 12.09 7.53 19.28
C ARG A 16 10.65 7.90 18.89
N LEU A 17 9.68 7.02 19.13
CA LEU A 17 8.26 7.31 18.91
C LEU A 17 7.80 8.45 19.81
N ARG A 18 8.19 8.45 21.10
CA ARG A 18 7.89 9.55 22.02
C ARG A 18 8.47 10.88 21.54
N GLY A 19 9.73 10.88 21.08
CA GLY A 19 10.37 12.08 20.52
C GLY A 19 9.64 12.61 19.27
N ARG A 20 9.25 11.73 18.34
CA ARG A 20 8.45 12.12 17.17
C ARG A 20 7.08 12.68 17.56
N ALA A 21 6.38 12.02 18.47
CA ALA A 21 5.07 12.43 18.94
C ALA A 21 5.12 13.85 19.55
N ALA A 22 6.13 14.11 20.40
CA ALA A 22 6.37 15.43 20.97
C ALA A 22 6.66 16.49 19.88
N LYS A 23 7.49 16.16 18.89
CA LYS A 23 7.78 17.05 17.76
C LYS A 23 6.53 17.41 16.95
N HIS A 24 5.60 16.46 16.81
CA HIS A 24 4.33 16.65 16.09
C HIS A 24 3.19 17.17 16.98
N GLY A 25 3.44 17.43 18.28
CA GLY A 25 2.42 17.94 19.20
C GLY A 25 1.27 16.98 19.46
N ARG A 26 1.49 15.65 19.37
CA ARG A 26 0.46 14.62 19.56
C ARG A 26 0.90 13.53 20.54
N SER A 27 -0.05 12.72 20.99
CA SER A 27 0.26 11.57 21.86
C SER A 27 1.05 10.49 21.10
N VAL A 28 1.75 9.63 21.83
CA VAL A 28 2.47 8.48 21.24
C VAL A 28 1.52 7.58 20.46
N GLU A 29 0.33 7.32 21.00
CA GLU A 29 -0.71 6.55 20.32
C GLU A 29 -1.15 7.21 19.01
N ALA A 30 -1.37 8.53 19.01
CA ALA A 30 -1.73 9.28 17.81
C ALA A 30 -0.60 9.28 16.76
N GLU A 31 0.67 9.31 17.19
CA GLU A 31 1.82 9.13 16.30
C GLU A 31 1.84 7.74 15.68
N VAL A 32 1.66 6.69 16.48
CA VAL A 32 1.62 5.30 15.98
C VAL A 32 0.47 5.12 14.99
N ARG A 33 -0.73 5.60 15.31
CA ARG A 33 -1.88 5.56 14.41
C ARG A 33 -1.57 6.22 13.08
N ALA A 34 -1.06 7.46 13.10
CA ALA A 34 -0.77 8.17 11.87
C ALA A 34 0.37 7.56 11.04
N ILE A 35 1.36 6.92 11.69
CA ILE A 35 2.37 6.13 10.97
C ILE A 35 1.70 4.95 10.28
N LEU A 36 0.85 4.20 11.00
CA LEU A 36 0.14 3.08 10.44
C LEU A 36 -0.74 3.52 9.27
N ASP A 37 -1.61 4.52 9.47
CA ASP A 37 -2.48 5.09 8.43
C ASP A 37 -1.67 5.47 7.20
N ALA A 38 -0.59 6.24 7.34
CA ALA A 38 0.24 6.63 6.20
C ALA A 38 0.94 5.45 5.49
N THR A 39 1.14 4.32 6.17
CA THR A 39 1.73 3.11 5.57
C THR A 39 0.70 2.15 4.98
N VAL A 40 -0.53 2.16 5.49
CA VAL A 40 -1.62 1.28 5.06
C VAL A 40 -2.60 1.97 4.13
N ASP A 41 -2.49 3.29 3.94
CA ASP A 41 -3.06 4.06 2.84
C ASP A 41 -2.42 3.60 1.51
N LEU A 42 -2.68 2.35 1.15
CA LEU A 42 -2.74 1.96 -0.24
C LEU A 42 -3.95 2.69 -0.82
N PRO A 43 -3.87 3.19 -2.07
CA PRO A 43 -5.01 3.85 -2.69
C PRO A 43 -6.26 2.98 -2.51
N GLU A 44 -7.35 3.58 -2.00
CA GLU A 44 -8.65 2.89 -1.87
C GLU A 44 -9.06 2.24 -3.20
N GLN A 45 -8.62 2.83 -4.31
CA GLN A 45 -8.78 2.25 -5.63
C GLN A 45 -7.78 1.12 -5.87
N ASN A 46 -8.36 -0.05 -6.16
CA ASN A 46 -7.69 -1.11 -6.90
C ASN A 46 -6.87 -0.52 -8.05
N PHE A 47 -5.60 -0.92 -8.16
CA PHE A 47 -4.68 -0.45 -9.21
C PHE A 47 -5.30 -0.51 -10.62
N LEU A 48 -6.04 -1.56 -10.96
CA LEU A 48 -6.74 -1.66 -12.25
C LEU A 48 -7.80 -0.56 -12.42
N LEU A 49 -8.53 -0.22 -11.37
CA LEU A 49 -9.53 0.85 -11.42
C LEU A 49 -8.87 2.22 -11.55
N ALA A 50 -7.77 2.46 -10.84
CA ALA A 50 -6.98 3.68 -10.97
C ALA A 50 -6.40 3.82 -12.39
N LEU A 51 -5.84 2.72 -12.93
CA LEU A 51 -5.33 2.67 -14.31
C LEU A 51 -6.45 2.90 -15.33
N HIS A 52 -7.60 2.26 -15.15
CA HIS A 52 -8.75 2.42 -16.03
C HIS A 52 -9.27 3.86 -16.03
N ALA A 53 -9.38 4.49 -14.85
CA ALA A 53 -9.78 5.89 -14.72
C ALA A 53 -8.81 6.81 -15.47
N ALA A 54 -7.50 6.64 -15.24
CA ALA A 54 -6.47 7.42 -15.93
C ALA A 54 -6.51 7.22 -17.45
N MET A 55 -6.70 5.99 -17.94
CA MET A 55 -6.80 5.70 -19.37
C MET A 55 -8.09 6.23 -20.00
N SER A 56 -9.19 6.26 -19.24
CA SER A 56 -10.47 6.79 -19.72
C SER A 56 -10.40 8.31 -19.96
N GLU A 57 -9.65 9.05 -19.14
CA GLU A 57 -9.47 10.51 -19.32
C GLU A 57 -8.79 10.88 -20.64
N VAL A 58 -7.89 10.02 -21.13
CA VAL A 58 -7.20 10.20 -22.42
C VAL A 58 -7.88 9.49 -23.59
N GLY A 59 -9.07 8.91 -23.38
CA GLY A 59 -9.87 8.27 -24.43
C GLY A 59 -9.48 6.82 -24.77
N GLY A 60 -8.62 6.20 -23.95
CA GLY A 60 -8.08 4.86 -24.19
C GLY A 60 -6.95 4.83 -25.21
N VAL A 61 -6.27 3.68 -25.30
CA VAL A 61 -5.21 3.42 -26.27
C VAL A 61 -5.47 2.09 -26.95
N ASP A 62 -5.34 2.06 -28.28
CA ASP A 62 -5.31 0.82 -29.04
C ASP A 62 -3.84 0.39 -29.17
N LEU A 63 -3.48 -0.69 -28.50
CA LEU A 63 -2.12 -1.20 -28.49
C LEU A 63 -1.97 -2.22 -29.61
N THR A 64 -1.12 -1.92 -30.59
CA THR A 64 -0.71 -2.91 -31.58
C THR A 64 0.09 -4.01 -30.89
N LEU A 65 -0.54 -5.16 -30.68
CA LEU A 65 0.11 -6.32 -30.08
C LEU A 65 0.97 -7.02 -31.13
N GLU A 66 2.22 -7.31 -30.78
CA GLU A 66 3.07 -8.17 -31.60
C GLU A 66 2.46 -9.58 -31.71
N PRO A 67 2.59 -10.26 -32.87
CA PRO A 67 2.16 -11.63 -33.03
C PRO A 67 2.84 -12.52 -31.99
N ARG A 68 2.09 -13.42 -31.36
CA ARG A 68 2.72 -14.45 -30.51
C ARG A 68 3.53 -15.39 -31.38
N THR A 69 4.82 -15.53 -31.08
CA THR A 69 5.73 -16.41 -31.82
C THR A 69 6.06 -17.71 -31.08
N ASP A 70 5.61 -17.85 -29.83
CA ASP A 70 5.92 -18.97 -28.94
C ASP A 70 4.77 -19.99 -28.83
N LEU A 71 5.14 -21.23 -28.50
CA LEU A 71 4.16 -22.28 -28.21
C LEU A 71 3.52 -22.03 -26.83
N PRO A 72 2.20 -22.28 -26.67
CA PRO A 72 1.57 -22.21 -25.36
C PRO A 72 2.29 -23.09 -24.34
N ARG A 73 2.47 -22.59 -23.13
CA ARG A 73 2.98 -23.41 -22.02
C ARG A 73 1.99 -24.57 -21.79
N PRO A 74 2.46 -25.83 -21.72
CA PRO A 74 1.58 -26.94 -21.41
C PRO A 74 0.97 -26.74 -20.01
N VAL A 75 -0.33 -26.98 -19.90
CA VAL A 75 -1.04 -27.01 -18.61
C VAL A 75 -1.22 -28.46 -18.22
N ASP A 76 -0.74 -28.82 -17.03
CA ASP A 76 -1.01 -30.12 -16.44
C ASP A 76 -2.43 -30.13 -15.86
N LEU A 77 -3.26 -31.08 -16.32
CA LEU A 77 -4.66 -31.25 -15.91
C LEU A 77 -4.88 -32.54 -15.12
N SER A 78 -3.80 -33.19 -14.70
CA SER A 78 -3.79 -34.43 -13.91
C SER A 78 -4.31 -34.23 -12.48
#